data_AF-A0A1S8A4U7-F1
#
_entry.id   AF-A0A1S8A4U7-F1
#
_cell.length_a   1.000
_cell.length_b   1.000
_cell.length_c   1.000
_cell.angle_alpha   90.00
_cell.angle_beta   90.00
_cell.angle_gamma   90.00
#
_symmetry.space_group_name_H-M   'P 1'
#
loop_
_entity.id
_entity.type
_entity.pdbx_description
1 polymer ?
#
loop_
_entity_poly.entity_id
_entity_poly.type
_entity_poly.pdbx_seq_one_letter_code
_entity_poly.pdbx_strand_id
1 'polypeptide(L)'
;MKKLPSFIERSPQLKAEITAVIAAAVGGMFILAQLYLRLLEDKTTERTVRKTINQFQKQTSESSEVQKLKALGQAYDQTMDRINKQKQGLKELANNVLTWVAFAERPLTTEQLQHALAVEDGEPELGEDNFPEIAVMVSVCAGLVTVDERNIVRLVHYTTQEYFERTKKQWFPRAETYITNTCINYISLTTFAVGDDRKWSEIINRGRIDCLYLYAIKKWGNHARKDSKLNPKVVEFLESRVRPEFKMQVGAEDVLFSHKEFNPPPSVGSGLHLAAYFGLDNTVRALISRGHRPDKVDALNRTPLSWAAANVFGKSTVEMPTQRSVGAGGMSESDLSGRDRFTIQGPTPPVWETINTHKKIAQILLDTGKINPESKDRYG
;
A
#
# COMPACT_ATOMS: atom_id res chain seq x y z
N MET A 1 -19.71 4.57 -19.77
CA MET A 1 -19.82 5.95 -19.27
C MET A 1 -21.29 6.31 -19.17
N LYS A 2 -21.77 6.84 -18.03
CA LYS A 2 -23.14 7.37 -17.98
C LYS A 2 -23.17 8.59 -18.90
N LYS A 3 -24.14 8.63 -19.81
CA LYS A 3 -24.32 9.76 -20.73
C LYS A 3 -24.77 10.97 -19.94
N LEU A 4 -24.33 12.15 -20.35
CA LEU A 4 -24.90 13.41 -19.87
C LEU A 4 -26.42 13.37 -20.09
N PRO A 5 -27.21 14.09 -19.26
CA PRO A 5 -28.65 14.14 -19.40
C PRO A 5 -29.07 14.48 -20.85
N SER A 6 -30.05 13.73 -21.39
CA SER A 6 -30.42 13.79 -22.82
C SER A 6 -30.88 15.19 -23.29
N PHE A 7 -31.36 16.04 -22.38
CA PHE A 7 -31.72 17.41 -22.72
C PHE A 7 -30.51 18.27 -23.08
N ILE A 8 -29.31 17.95 -22.54
CA ILE A 8 -28.05 18.61 -22.92
C ILE A 8 -27.69 18.23 -24.36
N GLU A 9 -27.89 16.97 -24.74
CA GLU A 9 -27.63 16.50 -26.11
C GLU A 9 -28.57 17.16 -27.13
N ARG A 10 -29.81 17.47 -26.73
CA ARG A 10 -30.82 18.13 -27.58
C ARG A 10 -30.65 19.65 -27.70
N SER A 11 -29.78 20.26 -26.89
CA SER A 11 -29.59 21.72 -26.85
C SER A 11 -28.15 22.08 -27.27
N PRO A 12 -27.91 22.38 -28.56
CA PRO A 12 -26.59 22.77 -29.05
C PRO A 12 -26.02 23.99 -28.31
N GLN A 13 -26.88 24.94 -27.94
CA GLN A 13 -26.51 26.15 -27.21
C GLN A 13 -25.99 25.82 -25.81
N LEU A 14 -26.72 24.98 -25.05
CA LEU A 14 -26.29 24.57 -23.72
C LEU A 14 -24.99 23.76 -23.77
N LYS A 15 -24.82 22.90 -24.79
CA LYS A 15 -23.59 22.15 -25.00
C LYS A 15 -22.40 23.09 -25.24
N ALA A 16 -22.56 24.09 -26.12
CA ALA A 16 -21.53 25.09 -26.36
C ALA A 16 -21.18 25.90 -25.09
N GLU A 17 -22.19 26.27 -24.31
CA GLU A 17 -22.03 26.96 -23.01
C GLU A 17 -21.20 26.13 -22.03
N ILE A 18 -21.57 24.85 -21.83
CA ILE A 18 -20.83 23.92 -20.95
C ILE A 18 -19.39 23.77 -21.43
N THR A 19 -19.17 23.54 -22.73
CA THR A 19 -17.84 23.36 -23.30
C THR A 19 -16.97 24.60 -23.08
N ALA A 20 -17.50 25.79 -23.35
CA ALA A 20 -16.77 27.04 -23.17
C ALA A 20 -16.39 27.28 -21.70
N VAL A 21 -17.33 27.09 -20.77
CA VAL A 21 -17.10 27.31 -19.33
C VAL A 21 -16.10 26.30 -18.77
N ILE A 22 -16.24 25.02 -19.09
CA ILE A 22 -15.31 23.99 -18.61
C ILE A 22 -13.93 24.22 -19.21
N ALA A 23 -13.82 24.49 -20.52
CA ALA A 23 -12.52 24.74 -21.16
C ALA A 23 -11.77 25.92 -20.53
N ALA A 24 -12.49 27.00 -20.21
CA ALA A 24 -11.93 28.15 -19.51
C ALA A 24 -11.52 27.81 -18.06
N ALA A 25 -12.36 27.05 -17.34
CA ALA A 25 -12.14 26.75 -15.92
C ALA A 25 -10.99 25.74 -15.68
N VAL A 26 -10.76 24.81 -16.62
CA VAL A 26 -9.82 23.70 -16.38
C VAL A 26 -8.37 24.09 -16.65
N GLY A 27 -8.13 25.18 -17.39
CA GLY A 27 -6.79 25.73 -17.62
C GLY A 27 -5.78 24.72 -18.17
N GLY A 28 -6.22 23.80 -19.04
CA GLY A 28 -5.41 22.74 -19.64
C GLY A 28 -5.39 21.40 -18.88
N MET A 29 -5.97 21.31 -17.68
CA MET A 29 -6.04 20.05 -16.91
C MET A 29 -7.22 19.18 -17.35
N PHE A 30 -6.95 18.19 -18.21
CA PHE A 30 -7.98 17.28 -18.73
C PHE A 30 -8.74 16.52 -17.62
N ILE A 31 -8.07 16.16 -16.52
CA ILE A 31 -8.72 15.48 -15.39
C ILE A 31 -9.79 16.35 -14.72
N LEU A 32 -9.54 17.65 -14.57
CA LEU A 32 -10.51 18.58 -13.98
C LEU A 32 -11.73 18.73 -14.89
N ALA A 33 -11.53 18.72 -16.21
CA ALA A 33 -12.63 18.70 -17.17
C ALA A 33 -13.50 17.46 -17.01
N GLN A 34 -12.88 16.29 -16.85
CA GLN A 34 -13.60 15.04 -16.64
C GLN A 34 -14.39 15.04 -15.32
N LEU A 35 -13.79 15.54 -14.23
CA LEU A 35 -14.48 15.67 -12.94
C LEU A 35 -15.68 16.62 -13.04
N TYR A 36 -15.51 17.80 -13.64
CA TYR A 36 -16.60 18.77 -13.84
C TYR A 36 -17.72 18.22 -14.71
N LEU A 37 -17.40 17.52 -15.80
CA LEU A 37 -18.41 16.85 -16.62
C LEU A 37 -19.20 15.82 -15.80
N ARG A 38 -18.52 15.06 -14.94
CA ARG A 38 -19.21 14.10 -14.06
C ARG A 38 -20.12 14.77 -13.05
N LEU A 39 -19.79 15.97 -12.54
CA LEU A 39 -20.64 16.71 -11.61
C LEU A 39 -21.97 17.21 -12.24
N LEU A 40 -22.09 17.11 -13.57
CA LEU A 40 -23.31 17.44 -14.32
C LEU A 40 -24.21 16.21 -14.58
N GLU A 41 -23.73 14.98 -14.35
CA GLU A 41 -24.45 13.75 -14.70
C GLU A 41 -25.78 13.57 -13.94
N ASP A 42 -25.86 14.09 -12.72
CA ASP A 42 -27.04 13.99 -11.84
C ASP A 42 -27.96 15.22 -11.93
N LYS A 43 -27.66 16.18 -12.80
CA LYS A 43 -28.42 17.43 -12.95
C LYS A 43 -29.59 17.20 -13.91
N THR A 44 -30.81 17.28 -13.39
CA THR A 44 -32.02 16.92 -14.14
C THR A 44 -32.66 18.07 -14.91
N THR A 45 -32.19 19.31 -14.72
CA THR A 45 -32.74 20.50 -15.40
C THR A 45 -31.64 21.43 -15.92
N GLU A 46 -31.92 22.16 -16.99
CA GLU A 46 -30.98 23.18 -17.50
C GLU A 46 -30.61 24.21 -16.44
N ARG A 47 -31.56 24.61 -15.60
CA ARG A 47 -31.32 25.57 -14.50
C ARG A 47 -30.28 25.05 -13.52
N THR A 48 -30.37 23.77 -13.14
CA THR A 48 -29.38 23.14 -12.25
C THR A 48 -28.02 23.01 -12.91
N VAL A 49 -27.96 22.70 -14.21
CA VAL A 49 -26.71 22.67 -14.99
C VAL A 49 -26.06 24.05 -15.02
N ARG A 50 -26.81 25.09 -15.40
CA ARG A 50 -26.32 26.48 -15.43
C ARG A 50 -25.82 26.97 -14.07
N LYS A 51 -26.54 26.61 -12.99
CA LYS A 51 -26.10 26.92 -11.62
C LYS A 51 -24.74 26.27 -11.29
N THR A 52 -24.53 25.02 -11.69
CA THR A 52 -23.29 24.29 -11.46
C THR A 52 -22.13 24.85 -12.30
N ILE A 53 -22.31 25.11 -13.60
CA ILE A 53 -21.22 25.68 -14.42
C ILE A 53 -20.85 27.11 -13.99
N ASN A 54 -21.82 27.92 -13.55
CA ASN A 54 -21.55 29.25 -12.99
C ASN A 54 -20.74 29.18 -11.68
N GLN A 55 -20.90 28.10 -10.91
CA GLN A 55 -20.09 27.88 -9.72
C GLN A 55 -18.63 27.57 -10.09
N PHE A 56 -18.41 26.77 -11.13
CA PHE A 56 -17.05 26.50 -11.63
C PHE A 56 -16.36 27.78 -12.06
N GLN A 57 -17.05 28.63 -12.83
CA GLN A 57 -16.49 29.89 -13.32
C GLN A 57 -16.09 30.85 -12.19
N LYS A 58 -16.93 30.99 -11.15
CA LYS A 58 -16.62 31.80 -9.95
C LYS A 58 -15.38 31.31 -9.20
N GLN A 59 -15.12 30.00 -9.21
CA GLN A 59 -13.97 29.40 -8.53
C GLN A 59 -12.64 29.61 -9.29
N THR A 60 -12.69 29.98 -10.57
CA THR A 60 -11.52 30.14 -11.45
C THR A 60 -11.23 31.58 -11.88
N SER A 61 -12.03 32.55 -11.41
CA SER A 61 -11.95 33.95 -11.86
C SER A 61 -10.72 34.72 -11.37
N GLU A 62 -9.89 34.17 -10.47
CA GLU A 62 -8.61 34.78 -10.06
C GLU A 62 -7.44 33.81 -10.36
N SER A 63 -6.47 34.30 -11.12
CA SER A 63 -5.42 33.55 -11.84
C SER A 63 -4.27 33.03 -10.97
N SER A 64 -4.53 32.60 -9.73
CA SER A 64 -3.50 31.96 -8.89
C SER A 64 -3.56 30.44 -8.97
N GLU A 65 -2.39 29.81 -9.06
CA GLU A 65 -2.21 28.34 -9.01
C GLU A 65 -2.84 27.71 -7.75
N VAL A 66 -2.84 28.47 -6.65
CA VAL A 66 -3.46 28.10 -5.37
C VAL A 66 -4.98 27.91 -5.50
N GLN A 67 -5.68 28.76 -6.28
CA GLN A 67 -7.12 28.60 -6.47
C GLN A 67 -7.46 27.41 -7.36
N LYS A 68 -6.64 27.09 -8.36
CA LYS A 68 -6.82 25.87 -9.17
C LYS A 68 -6.72 24.60 -8.31
N LEU A 69 -5.74 24.55 -7.41
CA LEU A 69 -5.60 23.44 -6.44
C LEU A 69 -6.79 23.36 -5.48
N LYS A 70 -7.37 24.50 -5.09
CA LYS A 70 -8.57 24.56 -4.26
C LYS A 70 -9.80 24.06 -5.01
N ALA A 71 -10.02 24.51 -6.25
CA ALA A 71 -11.12 24.07 -7.10
C ALA A 71 -11.02 22.57 -7.42
N LEU A 72 -9.81 22.08 -7.71
CA LEU A 72 -9.52 20.67 -7.91
C LEU A 72 -9.81 19.85 -6.64
N GLY A 73 -9.36 20.32 -5.47
CA GLY A 73 -9.68 19.70 -4.18
C GLY A 73 -11.19 19.61 -3.95
N GLN A 74 -11.93 20.68 -4.20
CA GLN A 74 -13.39 20.71 -4.08
C GLN A 74 -14.09 19.75 -5.06
N ALA A 75 -13.56 19.60 -6.28
CA ALA A 75 -14.08 18.64 -7.25
C ALA A 75 -13.89 17.19 -6.76
N TYR A 76 -12.74 16.88 -6.16
CA TYR A 76 -12.50 15.59 -5.53
C TYR A 76 -13.38 15.38 -4.29
N ASP A 77 -13.55 16.39 -3.42
CA ASP A 77 -14.44 16.33 -2.25
C ASP A 77 -15.87 15.97 -2.68
N GLN A 78 -16.40 16.67 -3.69
CA GLN A 78 -17.73 16.39 -4.23
C GLN A 78 -17.83 14.99 -4.85
N THR A 79 -16.74 14.49 -5.45
CA THR A 79 -16.70 13.13 -5.99
C THR A 79 -16.71 12.09 -4.87
N MET A 80 -15.95 12.31 -3.79
CA MET A 80 -15.97 11.46 -2.60
C MET A 80 -17.33 11.47 -1.91
N ASP A 81 -17.98 12.62 -1.80
CA ASP A 81 -19.35 12.72 -1.28
C ASP A 81 -20.34 11.90 -2.10
N ARG A 82 -20.22 11.92 -3.43
CA ARG A 82 -21.06 11.10 -4.31
C ARG A 82 -20.80 9.61 -4.09
N ILE A 83 -19.53 9.21 -3.98
CA ILE A 83 -19.16 7.83 -3.69
C ILE A 83 -19.77 7.37 -2.36
N ASN A 84 -19.72 8.23 -1.34
CA ASN A 84 -20.22 7.95 0.00
C ASN A 84 -21.76 8.02 0.15
N LYS A 85 -22.47 8.54 -0.85
CA LYS A 85 -23.94 8.55 -0.93
C LYS A 85 -24.52 7.34 -1.67
N GLN A 86 -23.66 6.45 -2.20
CA GLN A 86 -24.11 5.19 -2.80
C GLN A 86 -24.77 4.27 -1.76
N LYS A 87 -25.48 3.24 -2.23
CA LYS A 87 -25.98 2.14 -1.37
C LYS A 87 -24.81 1.53 -0.60
N GLN A 88 -25.07 1.04 0.61
CA GLN A 88 -24.04 0.62 1.57
C GLN A 88 -22.97 -0.29 0.96
N GLY A 89 -23.35 -1.40 0.31
CA GLY A 89 -22.36 -2.32 -0.30
C GLY A 89 -21.54 -1.71 -1.44
N LEU A 90 -22.13 -0.82 -2.25
CA LEU A 90 -21.38 -0.12 -3.33
C LEU A 90 -20.42 0.92 -2.75
N LYS A 91 -20.83 1.60 -1.69
CA LYS A 91 -19.99 2.54 -0.94
C LYS A 91 -18.81 1.81 -0.31
N GLU A 92 -19.03 0.68 0.33
CA GLU A 92 -17.97 -0.13 0.95
C GLU A 92 -16.98 -0.62 -0.11
N LEU A 93 -17.48 -1.21 -1.19
CA LEU A 93 -16.64 -1.65 -2.31
C LEU A 93 -15.79 -0.51 -2.88
N ALA A 94 -16.39 0.67 -3.13
CA ALA A 94 -15.66 1.82 -3.64
C ALA A 94 -14.56 2.29 -2.68
N ASN A 95 -14.86 2.37 -1.38
CA ASN A 95 -13.87 2.79 -0.39
C ASN A 95 -12.74 1.76 -0.24
N ASN A 96 -13.03 0.46 -0.33
CA ASN A 96 -12.02 -0.59 -0.28
C ASN A 96 -11.11 -0.57 -1.52
N VAL A 97 -11.70 -0.43 -2.71
CA VAL A 97 -10.96 -0.25 -3.98
C VAL A 97 -10.04 0.97 -3.89
N LEU A 98 -10.58 2.13 -3.49
CA LEU A 98 -9.79 3.36 -3.37
C LEU A 98 -8.68 3.25 -2.33
N THR A 99 -8.94 2.58 -1.20
CA THR A 99 -7.94 2.33 -0.16
C THR A 99 -6.76 1.55 -0.71
N TRP A 100 -7.02 0.44 -1.41
CA TRP A 100 -5.96 -0.37 -2.00
C TRP A 100 -5.22 0.36 -3.11
N VAL A 101 -5.93 1.00 -4.03
CA VAL A 101 -5.32 1.69 -5.18
C VAL A 101 -4.49 2.90 -4.75
N ALA A 102 -4.89 3.62 -3.70
CA ALA A 102 -4.19 4.83 -3.23
C ALA A 102 -3.05 4.53 -2.25
N PHE A 103 -3.14 3.48 -1.43
CA PHE A 103 -2.19 3.26 -0.33
C PHE A 103 -1.36 1.98 -0.43
N ALA A 104 -1.60 1.12 -1.43
CA ALA A 104 -0.69 -0.02 -1.68
C ALA A 104 0.73 0.47 -2.01
N GLU A 105 1.75 -0.27 -1.58
CA GLU A 105 3.16 0.09 -1.81
C GLU A 105 3.65 -0.17 -3.25
N ARG A 106 2.82 -0.83 -4.05
CA ARG A 106 3.01 -0.97 -5.49
C ARG A 106 1.65 -1.06 -6.17
N PRO A 107 1.55 -0.72 -7.46
CA PRO A 107 0.36 -1.01 -8.23
C PRO A 107 -0.01 -2.49 -8.17
N LEU A 108 -1.31 -2.77 -8.10
CA LEU A 108 -1.87 -4.11 -8.08
C LEU A 108 -2.53 -4.43 -9.42
N THR A 109 -2.45 -5.69 -9.83
CA THR A 109 -3.27 -6.20 -10.93
C THR A 109 -4.74 -6.27 -10.50
N THR A 110 -5.66 -6.39 -11.47
CA THR A 110 -7.08 -6.61 -11.21
C THR A 110 -7.30 -7.86 -10.37
N GLU A 111 -6.62 -8.95 -10.70
CA GLU A 111 -6.65 -10.21 -9.94
C GLU A 111 -6.17 -9.99 -8.50
N GLN A 112 -5.04 -9.28 -8.32
CA GLN A 112 -4.53 -8.96 -6.98
C GLN A 112 -5.51 -8.15 -6.14
N LEU A 113 -6.17 -7.17 -6.75
CA LEU A 113 -7.16 -6.38 -6.06
C LEU A 113 -8.43 -7.19 -5.77
N GLN A 114 -8.90 -8.03 -6.69
CA GLN A 114 -10.05 -8.92 -6.47
C GLN A 114 -9.80 -9.87 -5.30
N HIS A 115 -8.61 -10.47 -5.23
CA HIS A 115 -8.20 -11.29 -4.09
C HIS A 115 -8.19 -10.50 -2.79
N ALA A 116 -7.70 -9.27 -2.80
CA ALA A 116 -7.69 -8.43 -1.61
C ALA A 116 -9.11 -8.06 -1.13
N LEU A 117 -10.06 -7.89 -2.05
CA LEU A 117 -11.44 -7.54 -1.76
C LEU A 117 -12.30 -8.74 -1.35
N ALA A 118 -11.93 -9.96 -1.75
CA ALA A 118 -12.63 -11.20 -1.41
C ALA A 118 -12.25 -11.76 -0.02
N VAL A 119 -11.26 -11.16 0.66
CA VAL A 119 -10.83 -11.58 1.99
C VAL A 119 -11.82 -11.13 3.04
N GLU A 120 -12.37 -12.09 3.77
CA GLU A 120 -13.23 -11.85 4.92
C GLU A 120 -12.50 -12.08 6.24
N ASP A 121 -13.09 -11.58 7.33
CA ASP A 121 -12.50 -11.71 8.66
C ASP A 121 -12.93 -13.01 9.33
N GLY A 122 -11.95 -13.82 9.74
CA GLY A 122 -12.17 -15.12 10.38
C GLY A 122 -12.40 -16.29 9.42
N GLU A 123 -12.59 -16.03 8.13
CA GLU A 123 -12.81 -17.09 7.14
C GLU A 123 -11.49 -17.77 6.72
N PRO A 124 -11.44 -19.12 6.72
CA PRO A 124 -10.23 -19.88 6.40
C PRO A 124 -9.91 -19.96 4.90
N GLU A 125 -10.90 -19.71 4.04
CA GLU A 125 -10.80 -19.86 2.58
C GLU A 125 -11.41 -18.65 1.86
N LEU A 126 -11.01 -18.42 0.60
CA LEU A 126 -11.66 -17.42 -0.24
C LEU A 126 -12.87 -18.07 -0.92
N GLY A 127 -14.06 -17.53 -0.68
CA GLY A 127 -15.25 -17.89 -1.45
C GLY A 127 -15.05 -17.54 -2.92
N GLU A 128 -15.23 -18.52 -3.82
CA GLU A 128 -15.20 -18.29 -5.27
C GLU A 128 -16.30 -17.33 -5.74
N ASP A 129 -17.34 -17.16 -4.94
CA ASP A 129 -18.46 -16.24 -5.11
C ASP A 129 -18.23 -14.84 -4.52
N ASN A 130 -17.12 -14.62 -3.82
CA ASN A 130 -16.83 -13.36 -3.13
C ASN A 130 -15.95 -12.39 -3.95
N PHE A 131 -15.65 -12.73 -5.20
CA PHE A 131 -14.84 -11.88 -6.08
C PHE A 131 -15.70 -10.83 -6.78
N PRO A 132 -15.49 -9.52 -6.52
CA PRO A 132 -16.26 -8.48 -7.20
C PRO A 132 -15.88 -8.39 -8.68
N GLU A 133 -16.85 -8.11 -9.54
CA GLU A 133 -16.59 -7.86 -10.96
C GLU A 133 -15.74 -6.60 -11.17
N ILE A 134 -14.72 -6.69 -12.03
CA ILE A 134 -13.81 -5.58 -12.35
C ILE A 134 -14.59 -4.34 -12.84
N ALA A 135 -15.61 -4.55 -13.67
CA ALA A 135 -16.46 -3.47 -14.17
C ALA A 135 -17.19 -2.74 -13.02
N VAL A 136 -17.66 -3.49 -12.02
CA VAL A 136 -18.31 -2.91 -10.83
C VAL A 136 -17.29 -2.14 -10.01
N MET A 137 -16.12 -2.72 -9.70
CA MET A 137 -15.04 -2.08 -8.94
C MET A 137 -14.66 -0.70 -9.49
N VAL A 138 -14.51 -0.58 -10.82
CA VAL A 138 -14.18 0.69 -11.48
C VAL A 138 -15.37 1.66 -11.46
N SER A 139 -16.58 1.16 -11.73
CA SER A 139 -17.77 1.99 -11.85
C SER A 139 -18.16 2.68 -10.54
N VAL A 140 -18.03 1.99 -9.41
CA VAL A 140 -18.40 2.52 -8.08
C VAL A 140 -17.46 3.61 -7.58
N CYS A 141 -16.24 3.70 -8.14
CA CYS A 141 -15.24 4.70 -7.78
C CYS A 141 -15.46 6.07 -8.47
N ALA A 142 -16.63 6.28 -9.07
CA ALA A 142 -17.00 7.51 -9.80
C ALA A 142 -15.91 7.98 -10.80
N GLY A 143 -15.19 6.99 -11.37
CA GLY A 143 -14.06 7.11 -12.29
C GLY A 143 -12.83 7.85 -11.76
N LEU A 144 -12.58 7.79 -10.45
CA LEU A 144 -11.26 8.09 -9.87
C LEU A 144 -10.25 6.94 -10.12
N VAL A 145 -10.74 5.78 -10.55
CA VAL A 145 -9.98 4.57 -10.81
C VAL A 145 -10.15 4.16 -12.28
N THR A 146 -9.10 3.60 -12.87
CA THR A 146 -9.11 2.98 -14.20
C THR A 146 -8.27 1.71 -14.19
N VAL A 147 -8.52 0.83 -15.16
CA VAL A 147 -7.69 -0.33 -15.48
C VAL A 147 -6.95 -0.04 -16.77
N ASP A 148 -5.66 -0.38 -16.82
CA ASP A 148 -4.83 -0.21 -18.01
C ASP A 148 -4.80 -1.48 -18.91
N GLU A 149 -4.06 -1.39 -20.01
CA GLU A 149 -3.87 -2.51 -20.95
C GLU A 149 -3.10 -3.71 -20.36
N ARG A 150 -2.44 -3.52 -19.20
CA ARG A 150 -1.69 -4.55 -18.47
C ARG A 150 -2.48 -5.12 -17.29
N ASN A 151 -3.78 -4.85 -17.22
CA ASN A 151 -4.65 -5.23 -16.11
C ASN A 151 -4.22 -4.69 -14.74
N ILE A 152 -3.56 -3.52 -14.70
CA ILE A 152 -3.19 -2.83 -13.46
C ILE A 152 -4.29 -1.83 -13.12
N VAL A 153 -4.77 -1.90 -11.88
CA VAL A 153 -5.74 -0.95 -11.34
C VAL A 153 -4.98 0.26 -10.80
N ARG A 154 -5.32 1.46 -11.29
CA ARG A 154 -4.62 2.70 -10.94
C ARG A 154 -5.57 3.88 -10.80
N LEU A 155 -5.12 4.92 -10.09
CA LEU A 155 -5.80 6.20 -10.11
C LEU A 155 -5.72 6.82 -11.51
N VAL A 156 -6.76 7.55 -11.90
CA VAL A 156 -6.84 8.17 -13.24
C VAL A 156 -5.80 9.26 -13.48
N HIS A 157 -5.24 9.86 -12.42
CA HIS A 157 -4.26 10.93 -12.52
C HIS A 157 -3.44 11.06 -11.23
N TYR A 158 -2.17 11.49 -11.32
CA TYR A 158 -1.28 11.64 -10.16
C TYR A 158 -1.81 12.64 -9.12
N THR A 159 -2.51 13.70 -9.54
CA THR A 159 -3.16 14.65 -8.61
C THR A 159 -4.22 14.00 -7.72
N THR A 160 -4.77 12.85 -8.14
CA THR A 160 -5.70 12.05 -7.31
C THR A 160 -4.94 11.40 -6.15
N GLN A 161 -3.71 10.92 -6.41
CA GLN A 161 -2.82 10.38 -5.39
C GLN A 161 -2.47 11.47 -4.36
N GLU A 162 -2.03 12.64 -4.82
CA GLU A 162 -1.70 13.78 -3.95
C GLU A 162 -2.90 14.21 -3.08
N TYR A 163 -4.09 14.25 -3.69
CA TYR A 163 -5.32 14.56 -2.98
C TYR A 163 -5.61 13.53 -1.87
N PHE A 164 -5.52 12.23 -2.15
CA PHE A 164 -5.78 11.17 -1.17
C PHE A 164 -4.72 11.10 -0.08
N GLU A 165 -3.45 11.39 -0.39
CA GLU A 165 -2.39 11.51 0.62
C GLU A 165 -2.67 12.65 1.59
N ARG A 166 -3.02 13.84 1.08
CA ARG A 166 -3.36 15.01 1.91
C ARG A 166 -4.60 14.78 2.76
N THR A 167 -5.59 14.08 2.24
CA THR A 167 -6.89 13.86 2.87
C THR A 167 -7.04 12.48 3.52
N LYS A 168 -5.95 11.72 3.66
CA LYS A 168 -5.95 10.35 4.20
C LYS A 168 -6.67 10.24 5.54
N LYS A 169 -6.42 11.18 6.46
CA LYS A 169 -7.06 11.18 7.79
C LYS A 169 -8.58 11.39 7.74
N GLN A 170 -9.06 12.11 6.73
CA GLN A 170 -10.49 12.41 6.55
C GLN A 170 -11.21 11.23 5.89
N TRP A 171 -10.69 10.74 4.77
CA TRP A 171 -11.40 9.73 3.96
C TRP A 171 -11.02 8.29 4.28
N PHE A 172 -9.78 8.04 4.70
CA PHE A 172 -9.25 6.69 4.90
C PHE A 172 -8.48 6.56 6.24
N PRO A 173 -9.09 6.93 7.38
CA PRO A 173 -8.41 6.94 8.68
C PRO A 173 -7.89 5.56 9.12
N ARG A 174 -8.43 4.47 8.55
CA ARG A 174 -8.06 3.08 8.84
C ARG A 174 -7.39 2.37 7.66
N ALA A 175 -6.89 3.10 6.65
CA ALA A 175 -6.31 2.51 5.44
C ALA A 175 -5.24 1.45 5.74
N GLU A 176 -4.26 1.82 6.56
CA GLU A 176 -3.12 0.97 6.88
C GLU A 176 -3.56 -0.25 7.70
N THR A 177 -4.40 -0.04 8.72
CA THR A 177 -4.97 -1.13 9.53
C THR A 177 -5.77 -2.11 8.68
N TYR A 178 -6.59 -1.61 7.75
CA TYR A 178 -7.39 -2.41 6.84
C TYR A 178 -6.49 -3.26 5.93
N ILE A 179 -5.53 -2.65 5.24
CA ILE A 179 -4.59 -3.38 4.36
C ILE A 179 -3.78 -4.40 5.16
N THR A 180 -3.31 -4.06 6.36
CA THR A 180 -2.60 -4.99 7.25
C THR A 180 -3.47 -6.19 7.59
N ASN A 181 -4.71 -5.97 8.03
CA ASN A 181 -5.61 -7.04 8.43
C ASN A 181 -5.99 -7.95 7.27
N THR A 182 -6.24 -7.37 6.09
CA THR A 182 -6.50 -8.13 4.86
C THR A 182 -5.29 -8.96 4.47
N CYS A 183 -4.08 -8.39 4.48
CA CYS A 183 -2.85 -9.15 4.19
C CYS A 183 -2.68 -10.31 5.19
N ILE A 184 -2.89 -10.08 6.48
CA ILE A 184 -2.76 -11.12 7.52
C ILE A 184 -3.77 -12.24 7.27
N ASN A 185 -5.04 -11.93 7.04
CA ASN A 185 -6.06 -12.95 6.74
C ASN A 185 -5.71 -13.72 5.49
N TYR A 186 -5.31 -13.04 4.42
CA TYR A 186 -4.92 -13.68 3.18
C TYR A 186 -3.76 -14.66 3.39
N ILE A 187 -2.76 -14.28 4.17
CA ILE A 187 -1.62 -15.15 4.50
C ILE A 187 -2.03 -16.34 5.38
N SER A 188 -3.07 -16.16 6.20
CA SER A 188 -3.57 -17.15 7.15
C SER A 188 -4.59 -18.13 6.55
N LEU A 189 -4.94 -18.02 5.27
CA LEU A 189 -5.85 -18.95 4.61
C LEU A 189 -5.32 -20.41 4.67
N THR A 190 -6.21 -21.38 4.82
CA THR A 190 -5.87 -22.83 4.89
C THR A 190 -5.21 -23.33 3.62
N THR A 191 -5.51 -22.72 2.47
CA THR A 191 -4.80 -22.95 1.20
C THR A 191 -3.29 -22.78 1.33
N PHE A 192 -2.84 -21.97 2.29
CA PHE A 192 -1.43 -21.74 2.59
C PHE A 192 -0.92 -22.48 3.84
N ALA A 193 -1.78 -23.21 4.55
CA ALA A 193 -1.38 -24.00 5.72
C ALA A 193 -0.54 -25.22 5.30
N VAL A 194 0.42 -25.59 6.16
CA VAL A 194 1.39 -26.67 5.90
C VAL A 194 0.71 -28.03 5.94
N GLY A 195 1.02 -28.89 4.97
CA GLY A 195 0.60 -30.29 4.93
C GLY A 195 0.10 -30.78 3.57
N ASP A 196 -0.17 -29.87 2.62
CA ASP A 196 -0.59 -30.21 1.26
C ASP A 196 0.40 -29.67 0.21
N ASP A 197 1.57 -30.30 0.13
CA ASP A 197 2.62 -30.02 -0.87
C ASP A 197 2.08 -30.05 -2.32
N ARG A 198 0.98 -30.78 -2.56
CA ARG A 198 0.34 -30.85 -3.87
C ARG A 198 -0.40 -29.56 -4.21
N LYS A 199 -1.15 -28.98 -3.28
CA LYS A 199 -1.91 -27.73 -3.49
C LYS A 199 -0.97 -26.53 -3.69
N TRP A 200 0.13 -26.46 -2.95
CA TRP A 200 1.18 -25.46 -3.17
C TRP A 200 1.88 -25.62 -4.52
N SER A 201 2.27 -26.85 -4.87
CA SER A 201 2.85 -27.14 -6.19
C SER A 201 1.89 -26.80 -7.32
N GLU A 202 0.58 -26.99 -7.12
CA GLU A 202 -0.45 -26.63 -8.08
C GLU A 202 -0.59 -25.10 -8.24
N ILE A 203 -0.55 -24.33 -7.16
CA ILE A 203 -0.53 -22.85 -7.21
C ILE A 203 0.71 -22.35 -7.97
N ILE A 204 1.86 -22.98 -7.71
CA ILE A 204 3.13 -22.71 -8.40
C ILE A 204 3.01 -23.04 -9.89
N ASN A 205 2.58 -24.25 -10.22
CA ASN A 205 2.47 -24.76 -11.58
C ASN A 205 1.42 -24.02 -12.42
N ARG A 206 0.38 -23.46 -11.78
CA ARG A 206 -0.61 -22.59 -12.44
C ARG A 206 -0.13 -21.14 -12.60
N GLY A 207 1.07 -20.79 -12.13
CA GLY A 207 1.59 -19.42 -12.16
C GLY A 207 0.86 -18.44 -11.23
N ARG A 208 0.12 -18.95 -10.23
CA ARG A 208 -0.78 -18.17 -9.35
C ARG A 208 -0.12 -17.71 -8.05
N ILE A 209 1.18 -17.92 -7.87
CA ILE A 209 1.93 -17.41 -6.70
C ILE A 209 1.79 -15.87 -6.57
N ASP A 210 1.55 -15.19 -7.69
CA ASP A 210 1.40 -13.74 -7.77
C ASP A 210 0.02 -13.20 -7.36
N CYS A 211 -0.98 -14.04 -7.02
CA CYS A 211 -2.36 -13.57 -6.83
C CYS A 211 -2.54 -12.51 -5.72
N LEU A 212 -1.76 -12.51 -4.65
CA LEU A 212 -1.65 -11.42 -3.63
C LEU A 212 -0.63 -11.81 -2.57
N TYR A 213 -0.36 -13.11 -2.43
CA TYR A 213 0.46 -13.71 -1.38
C TYR A 213 1.84 -13.04 -1.23
N LEU A 214 2.55 -12.84 -2.34
CA LEU A 214 3.86 -12.17 -2.32
C LEU A 214 3.77 -10.72 -1.85
N TYR A 215 2.74 -9.99 -2.28
CA TYR A 215 2.49 -8.65 -1.78
C TYR A 215 2.24 -8.70 -0.27
N ALA A 216 1.31 -9.56 0.15
CA ALA A 216 0.90 -9.68 1.53
C ALA A 216 2.11 -9.97 2.43
N ILE A 217 2.90 -11.01 2.15
CA ILE A 217 4.11 -11.36 2.94
C ILE A 217 5.12 -10.21 3.01
N LYS A 218 5.39 -9.55 1.88
CA LYS A 218 6.42 -8.51 1.83
C LYS A 218 5.97 -7.19 2.47
N LYS A 219 4.65 -6.89 2.46
CA LYS A 219 4.14 -5.54 2.72
C LYS A 219 3.27 -5.41 3.96
N TRP A 220 2.68 -6.49 4.49
CA TRP A 220 1.76 -6.42 5.63
C TRP A 220 2.34 -5.65 6.82
N GLY A 221 3.61 -5.90 7.14
CA GLY A 221 4.31 -5.28 8.26
C GLY A 221 4.71 -3.83 8.00
N ASN A 222 4.95 -3.45 6.73
CA ASN A 222 5.17 -2.05 6.39
C ASN A 222 3.89 -1.22 6.58
N HIS A 223 2.72 -1.78 6.20
CA HIS A 223 1.42 -1.17 6.49
C HIS A 223 1.19 -1.11 8.01
N ALA A 224 1.48 -2.18 8.73
CA ALA A 224 1.30 -2.23 10.18
C ALA A 224 2.14 -1.16 10.90
N ARG A 225 3.36 -0.90 10.41
CA ARG A 225 4.24 0.15 10.95
C ARG A 225 3.68 1.56 10.76
N LYS A 226 2.96 1.81 9.66
CA LYS A 226 2.36 3.13 9.36
C LYS A 226 1.17 3.44 10.27
N ASP A 227 0.63 2.43 10.97
CA ASP A 227 -0.33 2.61 12.05
C ASP A 227 0.41 2.75 13.39
N SER A 228 0.18 3.86 14.09
CA SER A 228 0.82 4.10 15.39
C SER A 228 0.18 3.32 16.53
N LYS A 229 -1.00 2.71 16.32
CA LYS A 229 -1.72 1.95 17.34
C LYS A 229 -1.32 0.49 17.31
N LEU A 230 -1.28 -0.13 18.50
CA LEU A 230 -1.14 -1.58 18.59
C LEU A 230 -2.35 -2.25 17.93
N ASN A 231 -2.08 -3.08 16.91
CA ASN A 231 -3.11 -3.89 16.27
C ASN A 231 -3.11 -5.30 16.91
N PRO A 232 -4.17 -5.67 17.66
CA PRO A 232 -4.24 -6.97 18.34
C PRO A 232 -4.05 -8.15 17.39
N LYS A 233 -4.59 -8.03 16.18
CA LYS A 233 -4.54 -9.07 15.14
C LYS A 233 -3.12 -9.32 14.64
N VAL A 234 -2.29 -8.28 14.59
CA VAL A 234 -0.85 -8.42 14.30
C VAL A 234 -0.17 -9.23 15.40
N VAL A 235 -0.50 -8.98 16.66
CA VAL A 235 0.10 -9.72 17.79
C VAL A 235 -0.32 -11.18 17.74
N GLU A 236 -1.62 -11.45 17.57
CA GLU A 236 -2.18 -12.80 17.46
C GLU A 236 -1.58 -13.58 16.27
N PHE A 237 -1.48 -12.93 15.10
CA PHE A 237 -0.85 -13.51 13.91
C PHE A 237 0.62 -13.90 14.15
N LEU A 238 1.37 -13.06 14.86
CA LEU A 238 2.77 -13.34 15.16
C LEU A 238 2.95 -14.41 16.25
N GLU A 239 1.98 -14.55 17.15
CA GLU A 239 1.93 -15.61 18.15
C GLU A 239 1.54 -16.96 17.54
N SER A 240 0.57 -16.98 16.61
CA SER A 240 0.14 -18.20 15.93
C SER A 240 1.21 -18.77 15.00
N ARG A 241 2.06 -17.92 14.41
CA ARG A 241 3.25 -18.33 13.63
C ARG A 241 4.39 -18.95 14.45
N VAL A 242 4.29 -19.00 15.78
CA VAL A 242 5.23 -19.75 16.63
C VAL A 242 4.92 -21.26 16.65
N ARG A 243 3.84 -21.70 15.99
CA ARG A 243 3.49 -23.11 15.89
C ARG A 243 4.42 -23.84 14.89
N PRO A 244 4.95 -25.02 15.25
CA PRO A 244 5.81 -25.84 14.37
C PRO A 244 5.21 -26.18 13.01
N GLU A 245 3.89 -26.00 12.89
CA GLU A 245 3.06 -26.19 11.69
C GLU A 245 3.24 -25.09 10.63
N PHE A 246 4.06 -24.05 10.84
CA PHE A 246 4.28 -22.98 9.84
C PHE A 246 5.72 -22.98 9.32
N LYS A 247 6.24 -24.15 8.91
CA LYS A 247 7.45 -24.22 8.09
C LYS A 247 7.11 -23.72 6.69
N MET A 248 7.65 -22.57 6.29
CA MET A 248 7.67 -22.21 4.87
C MET A 248 8.37 -23.38 4.14
N GLN A 249 7.66 -24.04 3.21
CA GLN A 249 8.17 -25.23 2.54
C GLN A 249 9.55 -24.95 1.95
N VAL A 250 10.47 -25.87 2.23
CA VAL A 250 11.84 -25.94 1.69
C VAL A 250 11.84 -26.01 0.15
N GLY A 251 10.70 -26.26 -0.51
CA GLY A 251 10.52 -26.22 -1.97
C GLY A 251 9.95 -24.91 -2.55
N ALA A 252 9.36 -24.02 -1.73
CA ALA A 252 8.95 -22.69 -2.19
C ALA A 252 10.15 -21.74 -2.30
N GLU A 253 11.23 -22.06 -1.59
CA GLU A 253 12.49 -21.33 -1.60
C GLU A 253 13.05 -21.20 -3.02
N ASP A 254 13.21 -22.26 -3.79
CA ASP A 254 13.77 -22.18 -5.16
C ASP A 254 12.93 -21.30 -6.11
N VAL A 255 11.60 -21.36 -6.01
CA VAL A 255 10.70 -20.54 -6.85
C VAL A 255 10.75 -19.07 -6.42
N LEU A 256 10.82 -18.81 -5.11
CA LEU A 256 10.92 -17.45 -4.56
C LEU A 256 12.32 -16.84 -4.76
N PHE A 257 13.39 -17.63 -4.68
CA PHE A 257 14.78 -17.21 -4.92
C PHE A 257 15.09 -16.98 -6.40
N SER A 258 14.34 -17.61 -7.33
CA SER A 258 14.44 -17.32 -8.77
C SER A 258 13.99 -15.89 -9.12
N HIS A 259 13.15 -15.27 -8.28
CA HIS A 259 12.92 -13.83 -8.33
C HIS A 259 14.10 -13.12 -7.65
N LYS A 260 15.01 -12.57 -8.48
CA LYS A 260 16.24 -11.83 -8.10
C LYS A 260 16.07 -10.68 -7.07
N GLU A 261 14.85 -10.39 -6.63
CA GLU A 261 14.48 -9.36 -5.65
C GLU A 261 14.03 -9.94 -4.28
N PHE A 262 14.21 -11.24 -4.05
CA PHE A 262 13.73 -11.90 -2.83
C PHE A 262 14.83 -12.01 -1.76
N ASN A 263 14.84 -11.06 -0.82
CA ASN A 263 15.40 -11.29 0.51
C ASN A 263 14.21 -11.45 1.48
N PRO A 264 13.70 -12.68 1.71
CA PRO A 264 12.49 -12.88 2.49
C PRO A 264 12.63 -12.31 3.91
N PRO A 265 11.56 -11.75 4.49
CA PRO A 265 11.50 -11.65 5.95
C PRO A 265 11.68 -13.06 6.54
N PRO A 266 12.24 -13.20 7.76
CA PRO A 266 12.60 -14.49 8.33
C PRO A 266 11.50 -15.54 8.13
N SER A 267 11.74 -16.52 7.25
CA SER A 267 10.84 -17.66 7.07
C SER A 267 10.89 -18.63 8.26
N VAL A 268 11.87 -18.45 9.15
CA VAL A 268 12.24 -19.38 10.23
C VAL A 268 12.43 -18.68 11.60
N GLY A 269 12.04 -17.42 11.71
CA GLY A 269 12.12 -16.65 12.97
C GLY A 269 10.82 -16.71 13.77
N SER A 270 10.89 -16.54 15.10
CA SER A 270 9.69 -16.33 15.92
C SER A 270 8.95 -15.05 15.50
N GLY A 271 7.69 -14.89 15.90
CA GLY A 271 6.94 -13.65 15.65
C GLY A 271 7.67 -12.37 16.09
N LEU A 272 8.55 -12.46 17.10
CA LEU A 272 9.38 -11.35 17.56
C LEU A 272 10.47 -10.95 16.55
N HIS A 273 11.00 -11.87 15.74
CA HIS A 273 11.93 -11.56 14.65
C HIS A 273 11.23 -10.76 13.56
N LEU A 274 10.02 -11.17 13.17
CA LEU A 274 9.22 -10.45 12.18
C LEU A 274 8.82 -9.06 12.69
N ALA A 275 8.38 -8.95 13.94
CA ALA A 275 8.07 -7.65 14.56
C ALA A 275 9.29 -6.71 14.55
N ALA A 276 10.48 -7.25 14.86
CA ALA A 276 11.72 -6.49 14.84
C ALA A 276 12.16 -6.11 13.41
N TYR A 277 12.02 -7.02 12.45
CA TYR A 277 12.29 -6.80 11.03
C TYR A 277 11.44 -5.68 10.43
N PHE A 278 10.14 -5.62 10.75
CA PHE A 278 9.25 -4.60 10.22
C PHE A 278 9.30 -3.27 10.98
N GLY A 279 9.91 -3.24 12.16
CA GLY A 279 9.97 -2.05 13.01
C GLY A 279 8.69 -1.80 13.82
N LEU A 280 8.02 -2.86 14.30
CA LEU A 280 6.72 -2.78 15.00
C LEU A 280 6.92 -2.63 16.51
N ASP A 281 7.22 -1.42 16.97
CA ASP A 281 7.65 -1.15 18.36
C ASP A 281 6.61 -1.52 19.42
N ASN A 282 5.35 -1.14 19.23
CA ASN A 282 4.27 -1.53 20.14
C ASN A 282 4.07 -3.05 20.18
N THR A 283 4.18 -3.71 19.02
CA THR A 283 4.07 -5.17 18.90
C THR A 283 5.24 -5.88 19.58
N VAL A 284 6.48 -5.40 19.41
CA VAL A 284 7.67 -5.94 20.09
C VAL A 284 7.48 -5.87 21.61
N ARG A 285 7.05 -4.71 22.14
CA ARG A 285 6.77 -4.55 23.58
C ARG A 285 5.67 -5.50 24.05
N ALA A 286 4.59 -5.64 23.28
CA ALA A 286 3.50 -6.55 23.60
C ALA A 286 3.96 -8.01 23.66
N LEU A 287 4.70 -8.47 22.65
CA LEU A 287 5.24 -9.84 22.61
C LEU A 287 6.21 -10.12 23.77
N ILE A 288 7.11 -9.19 24.10
CA ILE A 288 8.02 -9.35 25.26
C ILE A 288 7.23 -9.44 26.57
N SER A 289 6.21 -8.58 26.74
CA SER A 289 5.35 -8.57 27.92
C SER A 289 4.53 -9.85 28.06
N ARG A 290 4.23 -10.52 26.94
CA ARG A 290 3.57 -11.83 26.87
C ARG A 290 4.53 -13.02 27.00
N GLY A 291 5.80 -12.77 27.32
CA GLY A 291 6.78 -13.82 27.65
C GLY A 291 7.62 -14.33 26.47
N HIS A 292 7.51 -13.72 25.28
CA HIS A 292 8.38 -14.09 24.16
C HIS A 292 9.83 -13.69 24.45
N ARG A 293 10.75 -14.65 24.26
CA ARG A 293 12.18 -14.48 24.53
C ARG A 293 12.86 -13.53 23.52
N PRO A 294 13.42 -12.39 23.96
CA PRO A 294 14.08 -11.41 23.08
C PRO A 294 15.47 -11.87 22.60
N ASP A 295 16.03 -12.89 23.24
CA ASP A 295 17.32 -13.51 22.92
C ASP A 295 17.20 -14.79 22.06
N LYS A 296 15.97 -15.22 21.74
CA LYS A 296 15.74 -16.40 20.90
C LYS A 296 16.36 -16.18 19.54
N VAL A 297 17.13 -17.15 19.05
CA VAL A 297 17.71 -17.12 17.71
C VAL A 297 16.83 -17.84 16.68
N ASP A 298 16.90 -17.42 15.42
CA ASP A 298 16.34 -18.13 14.28
C ASP A 298 17.28 -19.27 13.80
N ALA A 299 16.91 -19.98 12.73
CA ALA A 299 17.73 -21.05 12.15
C ALA A 299 19.08 -20.59 11.56
N LEU A 300 19.30 -19.28 11.40
CA LEU A 300 20.59 -18.71 10.99
C LEU A 300 21.38 -18.15 12.19
N ASN A 301 20.97 -18.49 13.41
CA ASN A 301 21.56 -18.01 14.67
C ASN A 301 21.42 -16.48 14.86
N ARG A 302 20.40 -15.87 14.25
CA ARG A 302 20.14 -14.43 14.34
C ARG A 302 19.09 -14.14 15.40
N THR A 303 19.33 -13.14 16.25
CA THR A 303 18.36 -12.63 17.23
C THR A 303 17.39 -11.62 16.62
N PRO A 304 16.26 -11.28 17.24
CA PRO A 304 15.42 -10.15 16.83
C PRO A 304 16.20 -8.84 16.70
N LEU A 305 17.22 -8.63 17.54
CA LEU A 305 18.09 -7.45 17.48
C LEU A 305 18.89 -7.42 16.17
N SER A 306 19.47 -8.55 15.76
CA SER A 306 20.22 -8.63 14.50
C SER A 306 19.35 -8.30 13.27
N TRP A 307 18.05 -8.65 13.29
CA TRP A 307 17.11 -8.30 12.23
C TRP A 307 16.66 -6.84 12.25
N ALA A 308 16.51 -6.25 13.44
CA ALA A 308 16.29 -4.81 13.56
C ALA A 308 17.49 -4.04 13.00
N ALA A 309 18.71 -4.46 13.34
CA ALA A 309 19.95 -3.89 12.85
C ALA A 309 20.13 -4.04 11.33
N ALA A 310 19.88 -5.23 10.78
CA ALA A 310 20.01 -5.50 9.35
C ALA A 310 19.15 -4.56 8.47
N ASN A 311 17.98 -4.12 8.94
CA ASN A 311 17.16 -3.16 8.21
C ASN A 311 17.65 -1.70 8.30
N VAL A 312 18.45 -1.36 9.33
CA VAL A 312 19.16 -0.08 9.42
C VAL A 312 20.28 -0.03 8.38
N PHE A 313 21.04 -1.11 8.26
CA PHE A 313 22.25 -1.17 7.42
C PHE A 313 21.97 -1.61 5.98
N GLY A 314 20.97 -2.46 5.74
CA GLY A 314 20.63 -2.96 4.40
C GLY A 314 19.99 -1.92 3.46
N LYS A 315 19.51 -0.78 4.00
CA LYS A 315 19.04 0.37 3.21
C LYS A 315 20.07 1.50 3.09
N SER A 316 21.16 1.43 3.85
CA SER A 316 22.33 2.28 3.70
C SER A 316 23.39 1.49 2.95
N THR A 317 23.45 1.63 1.63
CA THR A 317 24.74 1.46 0.94
C THR A 317 25.66 2.58 1.43
N VAL A 318 26.22 2.42 2.62
CA VAL A 318 27.35 3.15 3.14
C VAL A 318 28.19 2.12 3.87
N GLU A 319 29.37 1.88 3.32
CA GLU A 319 30.42 1.04 3.89
C GLU A 319 30.58 1.30 5.38
N MET A 320 30.63 0.24 6.19
CA MET A 320 31.12 0.38 7.56
C MET A 320 32.61 0.77 7.47
N PRO A 321 33.07 1.82 8.18
CA PRO A 321 34.48 2.01 8.40
C PRO A 321 34.94 0.91 9.37
N THR A 322 35.50 -0.17 8.83
CA THR A 322 36.37 -1.04 9.63
C THR A 322 37.49 -0.17 10.18
N GLN A 323 37.58 -0.05 11.50
CA GLN A 323 38.78 0.46 12.16
C GLN A 323 39.95 -0.45 11.80
N ARG A 324 40.67 -0.10 10.72
CA ARG A 324 42.05 -0.47 10.52
C ARG A 324 42.83 0.80 10.23
N SER A 325 43.66 1.13 11.20
CA SER A 325 44.76 2.08 11.12
C SER A 325 45.61 1.90 9.87
N VAL A 326 46.22 3.01 9.47
CA VAL A 326 47.39 3.21 8.61
C VAL A 326 47.09 3.59 7.15
N GLY A 327 47.54 4.81 6.78
CA GLY A 327 47.98 5.12 5.42
C GLY A 327 47.41 6.40 4.83
N ALA A 328 48.21 7.47 4.85
CA ALA A 328 47.96 8.71 4.13
C ALA A 328 47.95 8.52 2.61
N GLY A 329 47.05 9.22 1.91
CA GLY A 329 47.05 9.34 0.45
C GLY A 329 45.73 9.91 -0.05
N GLY A 330 45.73 11.19 -0.43
CA GLY A 330 44.54 11.87 -0.96
C GLY A 330 44.20 11.43 -2.38
N MET A 331 42.93 11.55 -2.77
CA MET A 331 42.49 11.69 -4.15
C MET A 331 41.03 12.18 -4.23
N SER A 332 40.74 12.87 -5.33
CA SER A 332 39.78 13.95 -5.52
C SER A 332 38.35 13.57 -5.92
N GLU A 333 37.47 14.55 -5.76
CA GLU A 333 36.01 14.59 -5.91
C GLU A 333 35.51 14.65 -7.37
N SER A 334 36.01 13.79 -8.26
CA SER A 334 35.55 13.78 -9.65
C SER A 334 35.64 12.39 -10.25
N ASP A 335 34.60 11.58 -10.09
CA ASP A 335 34.24 10.48 -11.00
C ASP A 335 32.83 9.94 -10.66
N LEU A 336 31.83 10.84 -10.66
CA LEU A 336 30.41 10.46 -10.64
C LEU A 336 29.79 10.70 -12.02
N SER A 337 30.09 9.82 -12.98
CA SER A 337 29.26 9.72 -14.18
C SER A 337 29.22 8.28 -14.70
N GLY A 338 28.09 7.62 -14.50
CA GLY A 338 27.83 6.29 -15.03
C GLY A 338 26.69 5.56 -14.34
N ARG A 339 25.47 5.70 -14.90
CA ARG A 339 24.38 4.69 -15.07
C ARG A 339 24.27 3.56 -14.02
N ASP A 340 23.14 3.30 -13.35
CA ASP A 340 21.74 3.36 -13.76
C ASP A 340 20.81 3.65 -12.56
N ARG A 341 19.84 4.53 -12.79
CA ARG A 341 18.90 5.05 -11.80
C ARG A 341 17.56 4.33 -11.98
N PHE A 342 17.34 3.21 -11.31
CA PHE A 342 16.00 2.62 -11.21
C PHE A 342 15.21 3.33 -10.11
N THR A 343 14.39 4.30 -10.51
CA THR A 343 13.41 4.97 -9.64
C THR A 343 12.36 3.97 -9.20
N ILE A 344 12.37 3.57 -7.92
CA ILE A 344 11.22 2.90 -7.30
C ILE A 344 10.14 3.97 -7.14
N GLN A 345 9.13 3.96 -8.02
CA GLN A 345 8.00 4.88 -7.92
C GLN A 345 7.06 4.46 -6.78
N GLY A 346 7.19 5.17 -5.67
CA GLY A 346 6.32 5.15 -4.49
C GLY A 346 7.02 5.90 -3.35
N PRO A 347 6.32 6.59 -2.44
CA PRO A 347 6.96 7.26 -1.32
C PRO A 347 7.52 6.19 -0.37
N THR A 348 8.81 5.89 -0.54
CA THR A 348 9.59 5.18 0.46
C THR A 348 9.66 6.12 1.67
N PRO A 349 9.29 5.69 2.91
CA PRO A 349 9.47 6.55 4.06
C PRO A 349 10.92 7.02 4.09
N PRO A 350 11.19 8.30 4.35
CA PRO A 350 12.53 8.84 4.22
C PRO A 350 13.48 7.99 5.08
N VAL A 351 14.66 7.68 4.54
CA VAL A 351 15.60 6.68 5.08
C VAL A 351 15.83 6.88 6.59
N TRP A 352 15.88 8.14 7.04
CA TRP A 352 16.03 8.51 8.46
C TRP A 352 14.89 8.01 9.37
N GLU A 353 13.63 7.99 8.90
CA GLU A 353 12.47 7.53 9.67
C GLU A 353 12.52 6.01 9.86
N THR A 354 12.93 5.29 8.82
CA THR A 354 13.19 3.85 8.90
C THR A 354 14.33 3.57 9.87
N ILE A 355 15.44 4.31 9.79
CA ILE A 355 16.58 4.19 10.71
C ILE A 355 16.15 4.44 12.16
N ASN A 356 15.40 5.52 12.42
CA ASN A 356 14.96 5.87 13.77
C ASN A 356 14.02 4.81 14.36
N THR A 357 13.13 4.26 13.54
CA THR A 357 12.22 3.19 13.97
C THR A 357 13.01 1.96 14.43
N HIS A 358 13.97 1.49 13.62
CA HIS A 358 14.74 0.29 13.95
C HIS A 358 15.74 0.54 15.09
N LYS A 359 16.28 1.75 15.23
CA LYS A 359 17.04 2.17 16.42
C LYS A 359 16.18 2.06 17.68
N LYS A 360 14.90 2.49 17.62
CA LYS A 360 13.96 2.36 18.75
C LYS A 360 13.72 0.89 19.10
N ILE A 361 13.56 0.01 18.10
CA ILE A 361 13.46 -1.44 18.33
C ILE A 361 14.73 -1.98 19.00
N ALA A 362 15.90 -1.62 18.49
CA ALA A 362 17.18 -2.06 19.05
C ALA A 362 17.30 -1.66 20.52
N GLN A 363 16.92 -0.42 20.86
CA GLN A 363 16.90 0.04 22.24
C GLN A 363 15.93 -0.79 23.10
N ILE A 364 14.68 -1.00 22.64
CA ILE A 364 13.69 -1.82 23.36
C ILE A 364 14.23 -3.22 23.67
N LEU A 365 14.94 -3.81 22.71
CA LEU A 365 15.51 -5.15 22.82
C LEU A 365 16.71 -5.17 23.78
N LEU A 366 17.59 -4.16 23.72
CA LEU A 366 18.74 -4.03 24.63
C LEU A 366 18.33 -3.74 26.07
N ASP A 367 17.30 -2.91 26.27
CA ASP A 367 16.74 -2.56 27.59
C ASP A 367 16.24 -3.79 28.37
N THR A 368 16.01 -4.92 27.69
CA THR A 368 15.64 -6.18 28.36
C THR A 368 16.79 -6.78 29.18
N GLY A 369 18.04 -6.41 28.93
CA GLY A 369 19.24 -6.98 29.55
C GLY A 369 19.50 -8.46 29.21
N LYS A 370 18.69 -9.05 28.31
CA LYS A 370 18.75 -10.50 27.97
C LYS A 370 19.55 -10.80 26.70
N ILE A 371 19.88 -9.78 25.92
CA ILE A 371 20.52 -9.95 24.60
C ILE A 371 22.00 -9.58 24.71
N ASN A 372 22.87 -10.45 24.18
CA ASN A 372 24.26 -10.12 23.94
C ASN A 372 24.38 -9.37 22.60
N PRO A 373 24.72 -8.07 22.57
CA PRO A 373 24.85 -7.31 21.32
C PRO A 373 25.97 -7.82 20.40
N GLU A 374 26.96 -8.51 20.97
CA GLU A 374 28.10 -9.10 20.24
C GLU A 374 27.81 -10.52 19.74
N SER A 375 26.55 -10.98 19.79
CA SER A 375 26.19 -12.31 19.31
C SER A 375 26.39 -12.42 17.81
N LYS A 376 27.21 -13.37 17.38
CA LYS A 376 27.51 -13.67 15.99
C LYS A 376 26.44 -14.56 15.35
N ASP A 377 26.11 -14.27 14.10
CA ASP A 377 25.26 -15.16 13.30
C ASP A 377 26.09 -16.35 12.76
N ARG A 378 25.46 -17.22 11.97
CA ARG A 378 26.15 -18.38 11.37
C ARG A 378 27.32 -18.03 10.44
N TYR A 379 27.51 -16.77 10.07
CA TYR A 379 28.52 -16.28 9.14
C TYR A 379 29.65 -15.51 9.82
N GLY A 380 29.58 -15.25 11.12
CA GLY A 380 30.71 -14.81 11.95
C GLY A 380 30.64 -13.37 12.41
#